data_AF-A0A914XHY4-F1
#
_entry.id   AF-A0A914XHY4-F1
#
_cell.length_a   1.000
_cell.length_b   1.000
_cell.length_c   1.000
_cell.angle_alpha   90.00
_cell.angle_beta   90.00
_cell.angle_gamma   90.00
#
_symmetry.space_group_name_H-M   'P 1'
#
loop_
_entity.id
_entity.type
_entity.pdbx_description
1 polymer ?
#
loop_
_entity_poly.entity_id
_entity_poly.type
_entity_poly.pdbx_seq_one_letter_code
_entity_poly.pdbx_strand_id
1 'polypeptide(L)'
;MCRPVLNFCSPLYIARRLGISRRPARKPPPKINRLALKFEAAIRLLTPPSPTPTQEYVRITDALTHATRAAEHDVELPGHISATTRVLFHQRRQLRFGLANSPHAAIQYAELNKTLRKALTADLQAHHLCIFEQAVAANRLCHARSELATSWTQIVHLRRRDGQHTTTTAEAAALVYTFYTDLYRSDDGSFVYTPSSDARAKPLSTNEVFRALTQLKSQGAAGMDQVLPLAIMKLESPVGLRKFFA
;
A
#
# COMPACT_ATOMS: atom_id res chain seq x y z
N MET A 1 49.28 22.56 15.41
CA MET A 1 48.53 23.57 16.20
C MET A 1 47.04 23.25 16.11
N CYS A 2 46.48 22.69 17.19
CA CYS A 2 45.08 22.29 17.28
C CYS A 2 44.20 23.53 17.50
N ARG A 3 43.21 23.76 16.64
CA ARG A 3 42.14 24.74 16.90
C ARG A 3 41.01 24.04 17.65
N PRO A 4 40.51 24.58 18.77
CA PRO A 4 39.35 24.02 19.45
C PRO A 4 38.08 24.31 18.63
N VAL A 5 37.32 23.27 18.33
CA VAL A 5 35.98 23.38 17.76
C VAL A 5 35.04 23.77 18.89
N LEU A 6 34.69 25.05 18.98
CA LEU A 6 33.60 25.52 19.83
C LEU A 6 32.27 25.01 19.25
N ASN A 7 31.74 23.94 19.86
CA ASN A 7 30.40 23.43 19.62
C ASN A 7 29.36 24.44 20.12
N PHE A 8 28.97 25.40 19.28
CA PHE A 8 27.76 26.17 19.49
C PHE A 8 26.54 25.27 19.24
N CYS A 9 26.08 24.59 20.27
CA CYS A 9 24.75 23.98 20.27
C CYS A 9 23.72 25.09 20.19
N SER A 10 23.11 25.27 19.02
CA SER A 10 22.00 26.21 18.84
C SER A 10 20.89 25.94 19.87
N PRO A 11 20.27 26.98 20.47
CA PRO A 11 19.19 26.80 21.45
C PRO A 11 18.00 25.98 20.90
N LEU A 12 17.81 25.99 19.58
CA LEU A 12 16.81 25.20 18.88
C LEU A 12 17.08 23.69 18.92
N TYR A 13 18.34 23.27 19.00
CA TYR A 13 18.71 21.86 19.10
C TYR A 13 18.38 21.28 20.48
N ILE A 14 18.62 22.07 21.54
CA ILE A 14 18.29 21.70 22.93
C ILE A 14 16.76 21.63 23.11
N ALA A 15 16.01 22.59 22.57
CA ALA A 15 14.55 22.61 22.67
C ALA A 15 13.85 21.45 21.93
N ARG A 16 14.44 20.94 20.84
CA ARG A 16 13.95 19.72 20.15
C ARG A 16 14.19 18.45 20.95
N ARG A 17 15.34 18.36 21.63
CA ARG A 17 15.72 17.17 22.43
C ARG A 17 14.92 17.04 23.73
N LEU A 18 14.45 18.17 24.28
CA LEU A 18 13.63 18.22 25.49
C LEU A 18 12.11 18.12 25.24
N GLY A 19 11.66 18.02 23.98
CA GLY A 19 10.23 17.86 23.66
C GLY A 19 9.35 19.09 23.95
N ILE A 20 9.93 20.28 24.14
CA ILE A 20 9.21 21.49 24.60
C ILE A 20 8.59 22.28 23.42
N SER A 21 8.85 21.93 22.16
CA SER A 21 8.24 22.62 21.02
C SER A 21 6.81 22.14 20.74
N ARG A 22 5.85 22.51 21.60
CA ARG A 22 4.44 22.54 21.21
C ARG A 22 4.23 23.78 20.35
N ARG A 23 4.39 23.65 19.03
CA ARG A 23 3.83 24.67 18.11
C ARG A 23 2.34 24.79 18.46
N PRO A 24 1.80 26.00 18.71
CA PRO A 24 0.37 26.15 18.92
C PRO A 24 -0.34 25.57 17.70
N ALA A 25 -1.38 24.76 17.94
CA ALA A 25 -2.18 24.16 16.89
C ALA A 25 -2.70 25.29 16.00
N ARG A 26 -2.16 25.41 14.78
CA ARG A 26 -2.68 26.36 13.79
C ARG A 26 -4.11 25.94 13.53
N LYS A 27 -5.06 26.84 13.80
CA LYS A 27 -6.47 26.64 13.40
C LYS A 27 -6.47 26.27 11.91
N PRO A 28 -7.17 25.21 11.51
CA PRO A 28 -7.27 24.88 10.09
C PRO A 28 -7.84 26.11 9.36
N PRO A 29 -7.30 26.46 8.19
CA PRO A 29 -7.86 27.56 7.41
C PRO A 29 -9.35 27.30 7.15
N PRO A 30 -10.17 28.36 7.03
CA PRO A 30 -11.58 28.19 6.69
C PRO A 30 -11.70 27.35 5.43
N LYS A 31 -12.66 26.43 5.42
CA LYS A 31 -12.97 25.61 4.25
C LYS A 31 -13.56 26.50 3.17
N ILE A 32 -12.69 27.17 2.42
CA ILE A 32 -13.08 27.96 1.26
C ILE A 32 -13.53 26.99 0.18
N ASN A 33 -14.79 27.11 -0.25
CA ASN A 33 -15.30 26.34 -1.38
C ASN A 33 -14.69 26.87 -2.68
N ARG A 34 -13.45 26.44 -2.96
CA ARG A 34 -12.65 26.90 -4.10
C ARG A 34 -13.34 26.67 -5.44
N LEU A 35 -14.23 25.68 -5.54
CA LEU A 35 -15.04 25.42 -6.73
C LEU A 35 -16.05 26.54 -6.98
N ALA A 36 -16.81 26.95 -5.96
CA ALA A 36 -17.78 28.05 -6.07
C ALA A 36 -17.10 29.37 -6.47
N LEU A 37 -15.96 29.69 -5.85
CA LEU A 37 -15.18 30.90 -6.18
C LEU A 37 -14.59 30.85 -7.59
N LYS A 38 -14.12 29.68 -8.04
CA LYS A 38 -13.62 29.51 -9.42
C LYS A 38 -14.74 29.61 -10.44
N PHE A 39 -15.94 29.11 -10.10
CA PHE A 39 -17.12 29.20 -10.95
C PHE A 39 -17.60 30.66 -11.08
N GLU A 40 -17.76 31.38 -9.97
CA GLU A 40 -18.09 32.81 -10.00
C GLU A 40 -17.02 33.64 -10.72
N ALA A 41 -15.74 33.36 -10.48
CA ALA A 41 -14.65 34.04 -11.18
C ALA A 41 -14.63 33.71 -12.68
N ALA A 42 -14.88 32.47 -13.07
CA ALA A 42 -14.99 32.08 -14.47
C ALA A 42 -16.17 32.77 -15.16
N ILE A 43 -17.33 32.85 -14.52
CA ILE A 43 -18.50 33.61 -15.02
C ILE A 43 -18.15 35.09 -15.22
N ARG A 44 -17.40 35.69 -14.28
CA ARG A 44 -16.99 37.11 -14.37
C ARG A 44 -15.89 37.37 -15.39
N LEU A 45 -14.99 36.42 -15.63
CA LEU A 45 -13.92 36.50 -16.65
C LEU A 45 -14.44 36.15 -18.06
N LEU A 46 -15.52 35.37 -18.11
CA LEU A 46 -16.53 35.23 -19.16
C LEU A 46 -16.52 36.28 -20.27
N THR A 47 -17.13 37.43 -19.93
CA THR A 47 -17.39 38.64 -20.74
C THR A 47 -18.35 39.57 -19.95
N PRO A 48 -18.52 40.86 -20.32
CA PRO A 48 -19.34 41.80 -19.53
C PRO A 48 -20.82 41.39 -19.46
N PRO A 49 -21.54 41.81 -18.39
CA PRO A 49 -22.93 41.41 -18.17
C PRO A 49 -23.82 41.88 -19.32
N SER A 50 -24.67 40.99 -19.85
CA SER A 50 -25.70 41.40 -20.82
C SER A 50 -26.74 42.27 -20.14
N PRO A 51 -27.31 43.25 -20.87
CA PRO A 51 -28.34 44.13 -20.32
C PRO A 51 -29.71 43.47 -20.15
N THR A 52 -29.92 42.23 -20.65
CA THR A 52 -31.24 41.57 -20.62
C THR A 52 -31.18 40.15 -20.04
N PRO A 53 -32.15 39.77 -19.19
CA PRO A 53 -32.16 38.48 -18.48
C PRO A 53 -32.35 37.29 -19.43
N THR A 54 -33.05 37.47 -20.56
CA THR A 54 -33.25 36.42 -21.57
C THR A 54 -31.95 36.03 -22.26
N GLN A 55 -31.09 37.01 -22.57
CA GLN A 55 -29.77 36.75 -23.14
C GLN A 55 -28.85 36.07 -22.12
N GLU A 56 -28.97 36.43 -20.84
CA GLU A 56 -28.20 35.84 -19.76
C GLU A 56 -28.56 34.36 -19.54
N TYR A 57 -29.85 34.01 -19.61
CA TYR A 57 -30.31 32.62 -19.55
C TYR A 57 -29.74 31.75 -20.68
N VAL A 58 -29.86 32.21 -21.94
CA VAL A 58 -29.32 31.49 -23.11
C VAL A 58 -27.81 31.28 -23.00
N ARG A 59 -27.08 32.28 -22.51
CA ARG A 59 -25.64 32.20 -22.28
C ARG A 59 -25.28 31.14 -21.23
N ILE A 60 -26.00 31.12 -20.12
CA ILE A 60 -25.76 30.13 -19.06
C ILE A 60 -26.03 28.73 -19.58
N THR A 61 -27.11 28.52 -20.33
CA THR A 61 -27.44 27.21 -20.92
C THR A 61 -26.41 26.75 -21.94
N ASP A 62 -25.89 27.67 -22.77
CA ASP A 62 -24.85 27.36 -23.76
C ASP A 62 -23.52 27.02 -23.10
N ALA A 63 -23.13 27.76 -22.06
CA ALA A 63 -21.93 27.45 -21.28
C ALA A 63 -22.03 26.11 -20.55
N LEU A 64 -23.21 25.81 -19.97
CA LEU A 64 -23.50 24.53 -19.34
C LEU A 64 -23.40 23.38 -20.34
N THR A 65 -24.08 23.49 -21.48
CA THR A 65 -24.06 22.45 -22.53
C THR A 65 -22.67 22.25 -23.12
N HIS A 66 -21.90 23.33 -23.34
CA HIS A 66 -20.51 23.22 -23.76
C HIS A 66 -19.65 22.51 -22.70
N ALA A 67 -19.80 22.86 -21.43
CA ALA A 67 -19.09 22.19 -20.34
C ALA A 67 -19.50 20.72 -20.18
N THR A 68 -20.77 20.39 -20.41
CA THR A 68 -21.26 18.99 -20.38
C THR A 68 -20.63 18.19 -21.52
N ARG A 69 -20.67 18.71 -22.76
CA ARG A 69 -20.04 18.07 -23.92
C ARG A 69 -18.52 17.89 -23.75
N ALA A 70 -17.85 18.89 -23.17
CA ALA A 70 -16.42 18.79 -22.87
C ALA A 70 -16.11 17.75 -21.79
N ALA A 71 -17.04 17.50 -20.86
CA ALA A 71 -16.92 16.48 -19.81
C ALA A 71 -17.32 15.07 -20.28
N GLU A 72 -18.18 14.94 -21.30
CA GLU A 72 -18.53 13.65 -21.91
C GLU A 72 -17.35 12.99 -22.62
N HIS A 73 -16.35 13.78 -23.05
CA HIS A 73 -15.09 13.26 -23.56
C HIS A 73 -14.13 13.00 -22.41
N ASP A 74 -14.19 11.79 -21.85
CA ASP A 74 -13.08 11.26 -21.07
C ASP A 74 -11.85 11.19 -21.99
N VAL A 75 -10.89 12.11 -21.79
CA VAL A 75 -9.59 11.99 -22.43
C VAL A 75 -8.95 10.75 -21.83
N GLU A 76 -9.02 9.63 -22.56
CA GLU A 76 -8.32 8.42 -22.18
C GLU A 76 -6.84 8.76 -22.00
N LEU A 77 -6.41 8.80 -20.74
CA LEU A 77 -5.00 8.98 -20.41
C LEU A 77 -4.23 7.83 -21.07
N PRO A 78 -3.15 8.13 -21.81
CA PRO A 78 -2.37 7.09 -22.46
C PRO A 78 -1.95 6.04 -21.43
N GLY A 79 -2.21 4.78 -21.74
CA GLY A 79 -1.96 3.68 -20.81
C GLY A 79 -0.52 3.68 -20.28
N HIS A 80 -0.37 3.48 -18.98
CA HIS A 80 0.89 3.52 -18.23
C HIS A 80 2.00 2.57 -18.73
N ILE A 81 1.64 1.56 -19.52
CA ILE A 81 2.55 0.55 -20.06
C ILE A 81 2.19 0.34 -21.54
N SER A 82 3.20 0.43 -22.41
CA SER A 82 3.03 0.26 -23.85
C SER A 82 2.68 -1.18 -24.23
N ALA A 83 2.10 -1.36 -25.42
CA ALA A 83 1.76 -2.68 -25.94
C ALA A 83 3.00 -3.60 -26.06
N THR A 84 4.15 -3.04 -26.44
CA THR A 84 5.40 -3.79 -26.58
C THR A 84 5.89 -4.32 -25.22
N THR A 85 5.84 -3.49 -24.16
CA THR A 85 6.20 -3.92 -22.80
C THR A 85 5.23 -4.98 -22.27
N ARG A 86 3.94 -4.92 -22.62
CA ARG A 86 2.97 -5.98 -22.29
C ARG A 86 3.33 -7.30 -22.94
N VAL A 87 3.76 -7.30 -24.21
CA VAL A 87 4.25 -8.51 -24.90
C VAL A 87 5.44 -9.11 -24.16
N LEU A 88 6.40 -8.29 -23.70
CA LEU A 88 7.54 -8.77 -22.90
C LEU A 88 7.08 -9.42 -21.58
N PHE A 89 6.07 -8.87 -20.90
CA PHE A 89 5.49 -9.52 -19.71
C PHE A 89 4.86 -10.88 -20.04
N HIS A 90 4.16 -11.00 -21.17
CA HIS A 90 3.61 -12.27 -21.62
C HIS A 90 4.71 -13.29 -21.92
N GLN A 91 5.75 -12.91 -22.66
CA GLN A 91 6.90 -13.77 -22.95
C GLN A 91 7.63 -14.18 -21.66
N ARG A 92 7.81 -13.25 -20.71
CA ARG A 92 8.37 -13.56 -19.38
C ARG A 92 7.54 -14.60 -18.65
N ARG A 93 6.21 -14.48 -18.71
CA ARG A 93 5.28 -15.42 -18.07
C ARG A 93 5.35 -16.80 -18.71
N GLN A 94 5.45 -16.87 -20.04
CA GLN A 94 5.64 -18.13 -20.78
C GLN A 94 6.95 -18.82 -20.41
N LEU A 95 8.01 -18.05 -20.19
CA LEU A 95 9.32 -18.58 -19.81
C LEU A 95 9.45 -18.91 -18.31
N ARG A 96 8.45 -18.60 -17.47
CA ARG A 96 8.57 -18.70 -16.01
C ARG A 96 7.60 -19.70 -15.39
N PHE A 97 8.09 -20.91 -15.13
CA PHE A 97 7.93 -21.74 -13.92
C PHE A 97 8.73 -23.04 -14.13
N GLY A 98 9.93 -23.19 -13.56
CA GLY A 98 10.60 -24.48 -13.29
C GLY A 98 10.85 -25.51 -14.42
N LEU A 99 10.52 -25.22 -15.69
CA LEU A 99 10.44 -26.23 -16.75
C LEU A 99 11.71 -26.40 -17.59
N ALA A 100 12.56 -25.39 -17.66
CA ALA A 100 13.76 -25.44 -18.49
C ALA A 100 15.03 -25.48 -17.62
N ASN A 101 15.46 -26.69 -17.24
CA ASN A 101 16.76 -26.96 -16.62
C ASN A 101 17.94 -26.77 -17.59
N SER A 102 17.79 -25.88 -18.58
CA SER A 102 18.78 -25.61 -19.61
C SER A 102 19.47 -24.27 -19.35
N PRO A 103 20.81 -24.21 -19.39
CA PRO A 103 21.55 -22.96 -19.23
C PRO A 103 21.14 -21.91 -20.28
N HIS A 104 20.75 -22.35 -21.49
CA HIS A 104 20.29 -21.44 -22.54
C HIS A 104 18.99 -20.73 -22.15
N ALA A 105 18.04 -21.45 -21.54
CA ALA A 105 16.77 -20.86 -21.12
C ALA A 105 16.95 -19.86 -19.98
N ALA A 106 17.90 -20.11 -19.07
CA ALA A 106 18.26 -19.17 -18.02
C ALA A 106 18.85 -17.86 -18.58
N ILE A 107 19.71 -17.96 -19.60
CA ILE A 107 20.28 -16.79 -20.30
C ILE A 107 19.18 -15.99 -21.00
N GLN A 108 18.32 -16.65 -21.79
CA GLN A 108 17.20 -16.00 -22.47
C GLN A 108 16.25 -15.30 -21.48
N TYR A 109 15.95 -15.95 -20.36
CA TYR A 109 15.12 -15.36 -19.32
C TYR A 109 15.81 -14.13 -18.68
N ALA A 110 17.13 -14.16 -18.45
CA ALA A 110 17.87 -13.03 -17.92
C ALA A 110 17.91 -11.84 -18.91
N GLU A 111 18.12 -12.12 -20.19
CA GLU A 111 18.10 -11.12 -21.26
C GLU A 111 16.72 -10.46 -21.40
N LEU A 112 15.65 -11.27 -21.40
CA LEU A 112 14.29 -10.78 -21.40
C LEU A 112 14.02 -9.89 -20.18
N ASN A 113 14.47 -10.28 -18.99
CA ASN A 113 14.30 -9.42 -17.82
C ASN A 113 15.05 -8.10 -17.95
N LYS A 114 16.22 -8.08 -18.60
CA LYS A 114 16.95 -6.83 -18.86
C LYS A 114 16.18 -5.93 -19.83
N THR A 115 15.67 -6.48 -20.93
CA THR A 115 14.90 -5.71 -21.92
C THR A 115 13.59 -5.20 -21.31
N LEU A 116 12.87 -6.05 -20.58
CA LEU A 116 11.64 -5.69 -19.87
C LEU A 116 11.86 -4.54 -18.86
N ARG A 117 12.92 -4.58 -18.05
CA ARG A 117 13.22 -3.51 -17.09
C ARG A 117 13.53 -2.18 -17.77
N LYS A 118 14.25 -2.21 -18.91
CA LYS A 118 14.54 -1.01 -19.70
C LYS A 118 13.27 -0.42 -20.31
N ALA A 119 12.47 -1.25 -20.96
CA ALA A 119 11.21 -0.85 -21.59
C ALA A 119 10.21 -0.30 -20.57
N LEU A 120 10.05 -0.98 -19.43
CA LEU A 120 9.17 -0.53 -18.35
C LEU A 120 9.63 0.82 -17.79
N THR A 121 10.93 0.99 -17.51
CA THR A 121 11.45 2.27 -17.01
C THR A 121 11.19 3.41 -18.00
N ALA A 122 11.37 3.16 -19.29
CA ALA A 122 11.11 4.15 -20.33
C ALA A 122 9.61 4.52 -20.43
N ASP A 123 8.71 3.52 -20.39
CA ASP A 123 7.27 3.75 -20.39
C ASP A 123 6.83 4.59 -19.17
N LEU A 124 7.34 4.27 -17.97
CA LEU A 124 7.06 5.02 -16.74
C LEU A 124 7.53 6.47 -16.84
N GLN A 125 8.73 6.70 -17.38
CA GLN A 125 9.27 8.04 -17.59
C GLN A 125 8.41 8.84 -18.58
N ALA A 126 8.06 8.24 -19.73
CA ALA A 126 7.21 8.89 -20.72
C ALA A 126 5.84 9.26 -20.15
N HIS A 127 5.22 8.36 -19.38
CA HIS A 127 3.95 8.61 -18.71
C HIS A 127 4.07 9.76 -17.67
N HIS A 128 5.12 9.75 -16.85
CA HIS A 128 5.36 10.85 -15.89
C HIS A 128 5.52 12.20 -16.61
N LEU A 129 6.31 12.24 -17.69
CA LEU A 129 6.50 13.46 -18.47
C LEU A 129 5.19 13.97 -19.04
N CYS A 130 4.36 13.09 -19.62
CA CYS A 130 3.04 13.45 -20.14
C CYS A 130 2.14 14.08 -19.06
N ILE A 131 2.06 13.48 -17.87
CA ILE A 131 1.29 14.02 -16.74
C ILE A 131 1.84 15.40 -16.33
N PHE A 132 3.16 15.56 -16.27
CA PHE A 132 3.76 16.84 -15.91
C PHE A 132 3.51 17.91 -16.97
N GLU A 133 3.62 17.60 -18.27
CA GLU A 133 3.33 18.53 -19.36
C GLU A 133 1.88 19.01 -19.31
N GLN A 134 0.93 18.08 -19.15
CA GLN A 134 -0.49 18.40 -18.99
C GLN A 134 -0.73 19.27 -17.75
N ALA A 135 -0.06 18.97 -16.63
CA ALA A 135 -0.19 19.72 -15.40
C ALA A 135 0.47 21.10 -15.45
N VAL A 136 1.55 21.28 -16.22
CA VAL A 136 2.15 22.59 -16.50
C VAL A 136 1.18 23.42 -17.33
N ALA A 137 0.64 22.86 -18.42
CA ALA A 137 -0.34 23.53 -19.26
C ALA A 137 -1.60 23.93 -18.49
N ALA A 138 -2.07 23.07 -17.58
CA ALA A 138 -3.25 23.32 -16.74
C ALA A 138 -2.94 24.09 -15.44
N ASN A 139 -1.67 24.40 -15.13
CA ASN A 139 -1.19 24.96 -13.87
C ASN A 139 -1.68 24.18 -12.61
N ARG A 140 -1.64 22.84 -12.68
CA ARG A 140 -2.14 21.88 -11.66
C ARG A 140 -1.05 20.95 -11.12
N LEU A 141 0.18 21.43 -10.93
CA LEU A 141 1.33 20.61 -10.50
C LEU A 141 1.10 19.82 -9.19
N CYS A 142 0.37 20.39 -8.22
CA CYS A 142 0.03 19.68 -6.98
C CYS A 142 -0.87 18.46 -7.23
N HIS A 143 -1.79 18.54 -8.20
CA HIS A 143 -2.67 17.44 -8.55
C HIS A 143 -1.87 16.31 -9.21
N ALA A 144 -1.06 16.62 -10.21
CA ALA A 144 -0.17 15.66 -10.86
C ALA A 144 0.74 14.93 -9.88
N ARG A 145 1.31 15.65 -8.90
CA ARG A 145 2.11 15.02 -7.83
C ARG A 145 1.31 14.04 -6.98
N SER A 146 0.05 14.37 -6.66
CA SER A 146 -0.84 13.47 -5.91
C SER A 146 -1.20 12.25 -6.74
N GLU A 147 -1.50 12.44 -8.02
CA GLU A 147 -1.87 11.39 -8.96
C GLU A 147 -0.75 10.36 -9.14
N LEU A 148 0.48 10.83 -9.35
CA LEU A 148 1.69 9.97 -9.41
C LEU A 148 2.02 9.28 -8.07
N ALA A 149 1.60 9.85 -6.93
CA ALA A 149 1.81 9.22 -5.63
C ALA A 149 0.78 8.12 -5.33
N THR A 150 -0.44 8.24 -5.87
CA THR A 150 -1.56 7.32 -5.60
C THR A 150 -1.45 6.01 -6.39
N SER A 151 -0.65 5.99 -7.46
CA SER A 151 -0.38 4.80 -8.30
C SER A 151 0.35 3.66 -7.59
N TRP A 152 0.88 3.88 -6.39
CA TRP A 152 1.55 2.86 -5.58
C TRP A 152 0.60 1.93 -4.81
N THR A 153 -0.71 2.12 -4.91
CA THR A 153 -1.68 1.22 -4.27
C THR A 153 -1.69 -0.12 -4.99
N GLN A 154 -0.99 -1.09 -4.39
CA GLN A 154 -0.95 -2.46 -4.89
C GLN A 154 -2.37 -3.03 -4.93
N ILE A 155 -2.84 -3.42 -6.11
CA ILE A 155 -4.08 -4.20 -6.24
C ILE A 155 -3.85 -5.50 -5.49
N VAL A 156 -4.67 -5.76 -4.46
CA VAL A 156 -4.61 -7.00 -3.71
C VAL A 156 -5.02 -8.14 -4.65
N HIS A 157 -4.04 -8.91 -5.11
CA HIS A 157 -4.26 -10.09 -5.92
C HIS A 157 -4.67 -11.25 -5.03
N LEU A 158 -5.96 -11.55 -4.96
CA LEU A 158 -6.48 -12.76 -4.33
C LEU A 158 -6.46 -13.91 -5.33
N ARG A 159 -6.12 -15.11 -4.86
CA ARG A 159 -6.07 -16.32 -5.70
C ARG A 159 -7.47 -16.95 -5.74
N ARG A 160 -8.00 -17.18 -6.95
CA ARG A 160 -9.22 -17.98 -7.18
C ARG A 160 -8.93 -19.48 -7.04
N ARG A 161 -10.00 -20.27 -6.84
CA ARG A 161 -9.95 -21.74 -6.85
C ARG A 161 -9.31 -22.29 -8.14
N ASP A 162 -9.54 -21.64 -9.28
CA ASP A 162 -8.97 -22.02 -10.59
C ASP A 162 -7.46 -21.72 -10.71
N GLY A 163 -6.82 -21.22 -9.64
CA GLY A 163 -5.40 -20.88 -9.61
C GLY A 163 -5.04 -19.54 -10.24
N GLN A 164 -5.99 -18.83 -10.86
CA GLN A 164 -5.79 -17.47 -11.37
C GLN A 164 -5.88 -16.42 -10.25
N HIS A 165 -5.35 -15.22 -10.50
CA HIS A 165 -5.35 -14.11 -9.53
C HIS A 165 -6.37 -13.04 -9.97
N THR A 166 -7.01 -12.37 -9.02
CA THR A 166 -7.91 -11.23 -9.28
C THR A 166 -7.14 -10.06 -9.84
N THR A 167 -7.69 -9.39 -10.87
CA THR A 167 -7.06 -8.23 -11.50
C THR A 167 -7.75 -6.92 -11.11
N THR A 168 -9.00 -7.01 -10.64
CA THR A 168 -9.81 -5.85 -10.24
C THR A 168 -10.25 -5.93 -8.78
N THR A 169 -10.56 -4.77 -8.21
CA THR A 169 -11.07 -4.65 -6.82
C THR A 169 -12.46 -5.25 -6.67
N ALA A 170 -13.33 -5.13 -7.70
CA ALA A 170 -14.65 -5.73 -7.72
C ALA A 170 -14.59 -7.26 -7.67
N GLU A 171 -13.69 -7.87 -8.46
CA GLU A 171 -13.48 -9.32 -8.42
C GLU A 171 -12.91 -9.79 -7.08
N ALA A 172 -11.99 -9.01 -6.47
CA ALA A 172 -11.46 -9.32 -5.15
C ALA A 172 -12.56 -9.28 -4.09
N ALA A 173 -13.43 -8.26 -4.11
CA ALA A 173 -14.56 -8.14 -3.20
C ALA A 173 -15.54 -9.31 -3.36
N ALA A 174 -15.86 -9.70 -4.59
CA ALA A 174 -16.70 -10.86 -4.86
C ALA A 174 -16.09 -12.16 -4.33
N LEU A 175 -14.78 -12.34 -4.50
CA LEU A 175 -14.06 -13.52 -4.01
C LEU A 175 -14.10 -13.58 -2.47
N VAL A 176 -13.81 -12.47 -1.79
CA VAL A 176 -13.92 -12.36 -0.32
C VAL A 176 -15.34 -12.66 0.15
N TYR A 177 -16.35 -12.11 -0.54
CA TYR A 177 -17.74 -12.38 -0.24
C TYR A 177 -18.07 -13.87 -0.37
N THR A 178 -17.69 -14.51 -1.48
CA THR A 178 -17.91 -15.95 -1.66
C THR A 178 -17.17 -16.79 -0.62
N PHE A 179 -15.94 -16.41 -0.24
CA PHE A 179 -15.17 -17.11 0.77
C PHE A 179 -15.87 -17.06 2.13
N TYR A 180 -16.30 -15.88 2.59
CA TYR A 180 -16.99 -15.78 3.87
C TYR A 180 -18.40 -16.37 3.83
N THR A 181 -19.09 -16.29 2.69
CA THR A 181 -20.38 -16.95 2.50
C THR A 181 -20.23 -18.47 2.59
N ASP A 182 -19.18 -19.04 1.99
CA ASP A 182 -18.88 -20.47 2.09
C ASP A 182 -18.41 -20.86 3.49
N LEU A 183 -17.62 -20.01 4.18
CA LEU A 183 -17.13 -20.26 5.53
C LEU A 183 -18.27 -20.32 6.57
N TYR A 184 -19.30 -19.51 6.37
CA TYR A 184 -20.47 -19.44 7.25
C TYR A 184 -21.71 -20.13 6.68
N ARG A 185 -21.58 -20.84 5.55
CA ARG A 185 -22.62 -21.75 5.06
C ARG A 185 -22.63 -22.96 5.98
N SER A 186 -23.68 -23.06 6.76
CA SER A 186 -23.91 -24.04 7.82
C SER A 186 -24.22 -25.44 7.27
N ASP A 187 -23.30 -26.05 6.52
CA ASP A 187 -23.38 -27.47 6.14
C ASP A 187 -22.40 -28.34 6.94
N ASP A 188 -21.39 -27.73 7.56
CA ASP A 188 -20.58 -28.38 8.57
C ASP A 188 -21.35 -28.37 9.89
N GLY A 189 -21.96 -29.51 10.24
CA GLY A 189 -22.56 -29.73 11.55
C GLY A 189 -21.59 -29.41 12.69
N SER A 190 -22.08 -29.40 13.94
CA SER A 190 -21.28 -29.08 15.13
C SER A 190 -19.88 -29.70 15.06
N PHE A 191 -18.83 -28.87 15.05
CA PHE A 191 -17.46 -29.35 15.12
C PHE A 191 -17.29 -30.19 16.39
N VAL A 192 -17.31 -31.52 16.24
CA VAL A 192 -16.99 -32.44 17.32
C VAL A 192 -15.49 -32.67 17.25
N TYR A 193 -14.77 -32.01 18.15
CA TYR A 193 -13.37 -32.37 18.40
C TYR A 193 -13.34 -33.82 18.92
N THR A 194 -12.98 -34.77 18.07
CA THR A 194 -12.62 -36.12 18.50
C THR A 194 -11.13 -36.12 18.80
N PRO A 195 -10.69 -36.14 20.08
CA PRO A 195 -9.31 -36.42 20.37
C PRO A 195 -9.01 -37.81 19.83
N SER A 196 -8.13 -37.90 18.82
CA SER A 196 -7.62 -39.19 18.37
C SER A 196 -7.03 -39.91 19.58
N SER A 197 -7.53 -41.11 19.90
CA SER A 197 -7.05 -41.90 21.05
C SER A 197 -5.60 -42.34 20.90
N ASP A 198 -4.97 -42.08 19.75
CA ASP A 198 -3.55 -42.33 19.48
C ASP A 198 -2.65 -41.13 19.76
N ALA A 199 -3.21 -39.97 20.13
CA ALA A 199 -2.43 -38.86 20.66
C ALA A 199 -2.24 -39.01 22.17
N ARG A 200 -1.67 -40.13 22.62
CA ARG A 200 -0.87 -40.08 23.86
C ARG A 200 0.27 -39.13 23.56
N ALA A 201 0.11 -37.87 23.97
CA ALA A 201 1.14 -36.85 23.89
C ALA A 201 2.46 -37.50 24.30
N LYS A 202 3.42 -37.57 23.36
CA LYS A 202 4.78 -38.00 23.70
C LYS A 202 5.20 -37.14 24.89
N PRO A 203 5.64 -37.72 26.01
CA PRO A 203 6.11 -36.94 27.13
C PRO A 203 7.24 -36.04 26.60
N LEU A 204 7.09 -34.73 26.79
CA LEU A 204 8.04 -33.73 26.31
C LEU A 204 9.42 -34.09 26.86
N SER A 205 10.41 -34.19 25.97
CA SER A 205 11.77 -34.46 26.39
C SER A 205 12.32 -33.23 27.12
N THR A 206 13.12 -33.43 28.16
CA THR A 206 13.81 -32.34 28.87
C THR A 206 14.61 -31.47 27.88
N ASN A 207 15.20 -32.08 26.86
CA ASN A 207 15.93 -31.37 25.80
C ASN A 207 15.03 -30.46 24.94
N GLU A 208 13.78 -30.85 24.69
CA GLU A 208 12.82 -30.03 23.94
C GLU A 208 12.40 -28.81 24.75
N VAL A 209 12.18 -28.99 26.06
CA VAL A 209 11.87 -27.90 26.99
C VAL A 209 13.04 -26.91 27.07
N PHE A 210 14.29 -27.40 27.20
CA PHE A 210 15.46 -26.53 27.20
C PHE A 210 15.63 -25.76 25.88
N ARG A 211 15.39 -26.40 24.74
CA ARG A 211 15.41 -25.70 23.44
C ARG A 211 14.32 -24.63 23.33
N ALA A 212 13.13 -24.88 23.85
CA ALA A 212 12.07 -23.88 23.86
C ALA A 212 12.40 -22.68 24.78
N LEU A 213 12.99 -22.95 25.95
CA LEU A 213 13.40 -21.91 26.91
C LEU A 213 14.53 -21.03 26.37
N THR A 214 15.52 -21.61 25.69
CA THR A 214 16.61 -20.85 25.05
C THR A 214 16.14 -19.98 23.88
N GLN A 215 15.03 -20.33 23.23
CA GLN A 215 14.41 -19.51 22.17
C GLN A 215 13.52 -18.39 22.73
N LEU A 216 13.20 -18.44 24.02
CA LEU A 216 12.36 -17.46 24.69
C LEU A 216 13.11 -16.12 24.81
N LYS A 217 12.56 -15.05 24.23
CA LYS A 217 13.17 -13.72 24.35
C LYS A 217 13.00 -13.21 25.79
N SER A 218 14.12 -12.91 26.44
CA SER A 218 14.20 -12.39 27.83
C SER A 218 13.31 -11.18 28.13
N GLN A 219 12.93 -10.40 27.11
CA GLN A 219 12.19 -9.14 27.23
C GLN A 219 10.76 -9.22 26.67
N GLY A 220 10.13 -10.40 26.71
CA GLY A 220 8.71 -10.56 26.38
C GLY A 220 7.79 -10.00 27.46
N ALA A 221 6.66 -9.41 27.06
CA ALA A 221 5.59 -9.05 27.98
C ALA A 221 5.00 -10.31 28.63
N ALA A 222 4.59 -10.22 29.90
CA ALA A 222 3.98 -11.33 30.60
C ALA A 222 2.64 -11.71 29.95
N GLY A 223 2.32 -13.01 29.97
CA GLY A 223 1.02 -13.53 29.56
C GLY A 223 -0.09 -13.15 30.54
N MET A 224 -1.29 -13.71 30.32
CA MET A 224 -2.45 -13.52 31.19
C MET A 224 -2.22 -14.09 32.61
N ASP A 225 -1.33 -15.07 32.71
CA ASP A 225 -0.79 -15.67 33.93
C ASP A 225 0.26 -14.80 34.65
N GLN A 226 0.62 -13.65 34.06
CA GLN A 226 1.59 -12.67 34.58
C GLN A 226 2.99 -13.22 34.85
N VAL A 227 3.30 -14.43 34.37
CA VAL A 227 4.64 -15.01 34.49
C VAL A 227 5.56 -14.35 33.45
N LEU A 228 6.60 -13.68 33.93
CA LEU A 228 7.60 -13.09 33.06
C LEU A 228 8.52 -14.18 32.48
N PRO A 229 8.88 -14.11 31.19
CA PRO A 229 9.90 -14.98 30.57
C PRO A 229 11.20 -15.05 31.39
N LEU A 230 11.61 -13.92 32.00
CA LEU A 230 12.78 -13.84 32.86
C LEU A 230 12.67 -14.65 34.16
N ALA A 231 11.46 -14.81 34.71
CA ALA A 231 11.23 -15.59 35.93
C ALA A 231 11.42 -17.09 35.66
N ILE A 232 11.03 -17.55 34.47
CA ILE A 232 11.19 -18.94 34.03
C ILE A 232 12.67 -19.26 33.80
N MET A 233 13.43 -18.36 33.16
CA MET A 233 14.87 -18.53 32.97
C MET A 233 15.66 -18.53 34.30
N LYS A 234 15.16 -17.87 35.36
CA LYS A 234 15.80 -17.89 36.69
C LYS A 234 15.60 -19.21 37.46
N LEU A 235 14.65 -20.05 37.07
CA LEU A 235 14.46 -21.39 37.63
C LEU A 235 15.52 -22.39 37.16
N GLU A 236 16.38 -22.02 36.20
CA GLU A 236 17.45 -22.85 35.61
C GLU A 236 18.62 -23.18 36.57
N SER A 237 18.59 -22.78 37.84
CA SER A 237 19.56 -23.38 38.78
C SER A 237 19.28 -24.89 38.89
N PRO A 238 20.29 -25.77 38.78
CA PRO A 238 20.10 -27.23 38.76
C PRO A 238 19.46 -27.80 40.04
N VAL A 239 19.29 -26.97 41.07
CA VAL A 239 18.63 -27.30 42.34
C VAL A 239 17.11 -27.09 42.28
N GLY A 240 16.61 -26.19 41.42
CA GLY A 240 15.19 -25.83 41.33
C GLY A 240 14.33 -26.87 40.60
N LEU A 241 14.79 -27.35 39.45
CA LEU A 241 14.02 -28.27 38.60
C LEU A 241 13.93 -29.70 39.16
N ARG A 242 14.86 -30.13 40.02
CA ARG A 242 14.79 -31.44 40.69
C ARG A 242 13.67 -31.54 41.73
N LYS A 243 13.12 -30.42 42.21
CA LYS A 243 12.02 -30.42 43.19
C LYS A 243 10.63 -30.50 42.56
N PHE A 244 10.51 -30.30 41.25
CA PHE A 244 9.22 -30.30 40.55
C PHE A 244 8.91 -31.60 39.82
N PHE A 245 9.91 -32.45 39.59
CA PHE A 245 9.78 -33.69 38.81
C PHE A 245 10.29 -34.93 39.57
N ALA A 246 10.32 -34.90 40.90
CA ALA A 246 10.51 -36.06 41.76
C ALA A 246 9.19 -36.44 42.43
#